data_AF-A0A7C4C510-F1
#
_entry.id   AF-A0A7C4C510-F1
#
_cell.length_a   1.000
_cell.length_b   1.000
_cell.length_c   1.000
_cell.angle_alpha   90.00
_cell.angle_beta   90.00
_cell.angle_gamma   90.00
#
_symmetry.space_group_name_H-M   'P 1'
#
loop_
_entity.id
_entity.type
_entity.pdbx_description
1 polymer ?
#
loop_
_entity_poly.entity_id
_entity_poly.type
_entity_poly.pdbx_seq_one_letter_code
_entity_poly.pdbx_strand_id
1 'polypeptide(L)'
;MVRDFNIPEIKPPERECNDKNCPYHGNLSVRGHIIKGIVISTKMQKTATVMYEYIIKDHKYNRYERRRSKIHAHNPPCINAKEGDRVVIYECRPLAKTVAHVIVGILGR
;
A
#
# COMPACT_ATOMS: atom_id res chain seq x y z
N MET A 1 4.54 19.66 7.59
CA MET A 1 5.90 19.09 7.43
C MET A 1 5.76 17.75 6.76
N VAL A 2 6.29 17.59 5.55
CA VAL A 2 6.23 16.33 4.79
C VAL A 2 7.35 15.42 5.30
N ARG A 3 7.01 14.20 5.71
CA ARG A 3 8.00 13.19 6.10
C ARG A 3 8.49 12.44 4.86
N ASP A 4 9.80 12.39 4.66
CA ASP A 4 10.42 11.65 3.57
C ASP A 4 10.86 10.26 4.04
N PHE A 5 10.43 9.21 3.32
CA PHE A 5 10.73 7.81 3.66
C PHE A 5 11.93 7.22 2.91
N ASN A 6 12.72 8.06 2.23
CA ASN A 6 13.91 7.70 1.44
C ASN A 6 13.68 6.50 0.50
N ILE A 7 12.60 6.55 -0.28
CA ILE A 7 12.27 5.54 -1.29
C ILE A 7 12.63 6.12 -2.66
N PRO A 8 13.53 5.50 -3.43
CA PRO A 8 14.07 6.12 -4.64
C PRO A 8 13.04 6.34 -5.77
N GLU A 9 11.89 5.65 -5.71
CA GLU A 9 10.91 5.64 -6.81
C GLU A 9 9.61 6.43 -6.51
N ILE A 10 9.46 7.04 -5.33
CA ILE A 10 8.19 7.66 -4.91
C ILE A 10 8.38 9.16 -4.70
N LYS A 11 7.60 9.95 -5.44
CA LYS A 11 7.43 11.38 -5.16
C LYS A 11 6.42 11.55 -4.03
N PRO A 12 6.67 12.43 -3.05
CA PRO A 12 5.67 12.77 -2.05
C PRO A 12 4.43 13.38 -2.73
N PRO A 13 3.23 13.22 -2.14
CA PRO A 13 2.00 13.76 -2.71
C PRO A 13 2.02 15.29 -2.67
N GLU A 14 1.56 15.92 -3.76
CA GLU A 14 1.45 17.38 -3.86
C GLU A 14 0.29 17.95 -3.02
N ARG A 15 -0.70 17.11 -2.68
CA ARG A 15 -1.90 17.53 -1.95
C ARG A 15 -1.70 17.39 -0.45
N GLU A 16 -1.96 18.47 0.27
CA GLU A 16 -2.02 18.46 1.73
C GLU A 16 -3.28 17.72 2.23
N CYS A 17 -3.17 17.08 3.38
CA CYS A 17 -4.24 16.28 3.96
C CYS A 17 -4.33 16.46 5.47
N ASN A 18 -5.56 16.55 5.99
CA ASN A 18 -5.86 16.69 7.42
C ASN A 18 -6.12 15.35 8.14
N ASP A 19 -5.83 14.20 7.53
CA ASP A 19 -6.05 12.89 8.15
C ASP A 19 -4.93 12.52 9.12
N LYS A 20 -5.33 12.18 10.36
CA LYS A 20 -4.42 11.72 11.42
C LYS A 20 -3.62 10.46 11.04
N ASN A 21 -4.21 9.61 10.20
CA ASN A 21 -3.63 8.35 9.73
C ASN A 21 -2.83 8.50 8.43
N CYS A 22 -2.60 9.72 7.95
CA CYS A 22 -1.72 9.94 6.81
C CYS A 22 -0.24 9.80 7.25
N PRO A 23 0.61 9.09 6.49
CA PRO A 23 2.03 8.97 6.82
C PRO A 23 2.83 10.26 6.57
N TYR A 24 2.43 11.06 5.57
CA TYR A 24 3.11 12.30 5.20
C TYR A 24 2.76 13.50 6.09
N HIS A 25 1.46 13.75 6.30
CA HIS A 25 0.95 14.94 7.01
C HIS A 25 0.47 14.65 8.44
N GLY A 26 0.21 13.37 8.76
CA GLY A 26 -0.31 12.95 10.04
C GLY A 26 0.78 12.43 10.98
N ASN A 27 0.33 11.75 12.04
CA ASN A 27 1.21 11.18 13.06
C ASN A 27 1.53 9.70 12.82
N LEU A 28 1.04 9.11 11.73
CA LEU A 28 1.22 7.69 11.49
C LEU A 28 2.67 7.38 11.14
N SER A 29 3.29 6.51 11.94
CA SER A 29 4.57 5.92 11.62
C SER A 29 4.39 4.68 10.75
N VAL A 30 5.19 4.60 9.70
CA VAL A 30 5.37 3.40 8.87
C VAL A 30 6.65 2.68 9.31
N ARG A 31 6.64 1.35 9.20
CA ARG A 31 7.77 0.48 9.57
C ARG A 31 7.75 -0.79 8.74
N GLY A 32 8.76 -1.63 8.89
CA GLY A 32 8.72 -3.01 8.39
C GLY A 32 8.78 -3.11 6.86
N HIS A 33 7.96 -4.00 6.32
CA HIS A 33 8.07 -4.46 4.94
C HIS A 33 7.38 -3.54 3.92
N ILE A 34 8.01 -3.42 2.75
CA ILE A 34 7.50 -2.69 1.60
C ILE A 34 6.94 -3.70 0.60
N ILE A 35 5.66 -3.56 0.24
CA ILE A 35 5.00 -4.45 -0.72
C ILE A 35 4.50 -3.62 -1.89
N LYS A 36 4.82 -4.07 -3.11
CA LYS A 36 4.28 -3.51 -4.36
C LYS A 36 3.09 -4.36 -4.80
N GLY A 37 2.00 -3.73 -5.21
CA GLY A 37 0.80 -4.43 -5.64
C GLY A 37 -0.12 -3.58 -6.49
N ILE A 38 -1.22 -4.18 -6.95
CA ILE A 38 -2.24 -3.56 -7.81
C ILE A 38 -3.52 -3.36 -7.00
N VAL A 39 -4.10 -2.17 -7.07
CA VAL A 39 -5.38 -1.86 -6.42
C VAL A 39 -6.52 -2.58 -7.17
N ILE A 40 -7.23 -3.47 -6.47
CA ILE A 40 -8.40 -4.15 -7.02
C ILE A 40 -9.68 -3.34 -6.78
N SER A 41 -9.84 -2.80 -5.57
CA SER A 41 -11.10 -2.19 -5.14
C SER A 41 -10.85 -1.02 -4.21
N THR A 42 -11.55 0.09 -4.47
CA THR A 42 -11.52 1.30 -3.64
C THR A 42 -12.90 1.67 -3.11
N LYS A 43 -13.80 0.68 -3.00
CA LYS A 43 -15.20 0.91 -2.57
C LYS A 43 -15.33 1.31 -1.11
N MET A 44 -14.38 0.93 -0.26
CA MET A 44 -14.39 1.29 1.16
C MET A 44 -13.86 2.71 1.36
N GLN A 45 -14.48 3.46 2.27
CA GLN A 45 -14.01 4.81 2.62
C GLN A 45 -12.59 4.75 3.18
N LYS A 46 -11.68 5.55 2.61
CA LYS A 46 -10.27 5.69 3.01
C LYS A 46 -9.49 4.36 3.09
N THR A 47 -9.94 3.32 2.41
CA THR A 47 -9.31 1.99 2.42
C THR A 47 -9.37 1.38 1.03
N ALA A 48 -8.25 0.84 0.56
CA ALA A 48 -8.17 0.13 -0.70
C ALA A 48 -7.79 -1.34 -0.45
N THR A 49 -8.27 -2.21 -1.33
CA THR A 49 -7.85 -3.62 -1.37
C THR A 49 -6.79 -3.75 -2.44
N VAL A 50 -5.58 -4.10 -2.02
CA VAL A 50 -4.44 -4.30 -2.91
C VAL A 50 -4.13 -5.77 -3.03
N MET A 51 -3.89 -6.22 -4.25
CA MET A 51 -3.40 -7.56 -4.53
C MET A 51 -1.94 -7.51 -4.91
N TYR A 52 -1.14 -8.40 -4.32
CA TYR A 52 0.19 -8.69 -4.80
C TYR A 52 0.26 -10.14 -5.26
N GLU A 53 1.02 -10.34 -6.33
CA GLU A 53 1.27 -11.66 -6.91
C GLU A 53 2.69 -12.08 -6.56
N TYR A 54 2.86 -13.35 -6.19
CA TYR A 54 4.17 -13.91 -5.91
C TYR A 54 4.22 -15.36 -6.40
N ILE A 55 5.44 -15.82 -6.67
CA ILE A 55 5.69 -17.14 -7.23
C ILE A 55 6.31 -18.01 -6.15
N ILE A 56 5.75 -19.20 -5.93
CA ILE A 56 6.32 -20.22 -5.03
C ILE A 56 6.78 -21.41 -5.87
N LYS A 57 7.92 -22.01 -5.49
CA LYS A 57 8.40 -23.25 -6.08
C LYS A 57 7.78 -24.44 -5.34
N ASP A 58 7.09 -25.31 -6.06
CA ASP A 58 6.70 -26.62 -5.56
C ASP A 58 7.92 -27.55 -5.61
N HIS A 59 8.42 -27.94 -4.44
CA HIS A 59 9.62 -28.76 -4.32
C HIS A 59 9.45 -30.18 -4.87
N LYS A 60 8.25 -30.77 -4.80
CA LYS A 60 8.02 -32.14 -5.28
C LYS A 60 8.04 -32.18 -6.80
N TYR A 61 7.40 -31.20 -7.44
CA TYR A 61 7.24 -31.20 -8.90
C TYR A 61 8.27 -30.30 -9.63
N ASN A 62 9.12 -29.57 -8.90
CA ASN A 62 10.05 -28.57 -9.44
C ASN A 62 9.39 -27.56 -10.41
N ARG A 63 8.12 -27.23 -10.15
CA ARG A 63 7.33 -26.25 -10.92
C ARG A 63 7.07 -25.02 -10.08
N TYR A 64 6.75 -23.92 -10.76
CA TYR A 64 6.40 -22.67 -10.10
C TYR A 64 4.90 -22.44 -10.17
N GLU A 65 4.27 -22.16 -9.02
CA GLU A 65 2.88 -21.76 -8.92
C GLU A 65 2.77 -20.25 -8.71
N ARG A 66 1.79 -19.62 -9.35
CA ARG A 66 1.46 -18.20 -9.13
C ARG A 66 0.40 -18.10 -8.04
N ARG A 67 0.72 -17.45 -6.92
CA ARG A 67 -0.22 -17.17 -5.84
C ARG A 67 -0.53 -15.68 -5.76
N ARG A 68 -1.73 -15.38 -5.22
CA ARG A 68 -2.27 -14.04 -5.07
C ARG A 68 -2.75 -13.86 -3.65
N SER A 69 -2.36 -12.76 -3.02
CA SER A 69 -2.85 -12.41 -1.70
C SER A 69 -3.43 -10.99 -1.72
N LYS A 70 -4.53 -10.79 -1.00
CA LYS A 70 -5.20 -9.50 -0.86
C LYS A 70 -4.85 -8.90 0.48
N ILE A 71 -4.47 -7.63 0.48
CA ILE A 71 -4.16 -6.84 1.66
C ILE A 71 -5.09 -5.62 1.67
N HIS A 72 -5.65 -5.31 2.83
CA HIS A 72 -6.36 -4.06 3.04
C HIS A 72 -5.39 -2.99 3.52
N ALA A 73 -5.31 -1.89 2.77
CA ALA A 73 -4.42 -0.78 3.07
C ALA A 73 -5.23 0.52 3.22
N HIS A 74 -4.81 1.37 4.15
CA HIS A 74 -5.34 2.72 4.29
C HIS A 74 -4.93 3.56 3.08
N ASN A 75 -5.93 4.18 2.45
CA ASN A 75 -5.75 5.07 1.32
C ASN A 75 -5.98 6.51 1.81
N PRO A 76 -4.91 7.28 2.07
CA PRO A 76 -5.05 8.67 2.50
C PRO A 76 -5.51 9.54 1.30
N PRO A 77 -6.30 10.58 1.54
CA PRO A 77 -6.89 11.39 0.47
C PRO A 77 -5.85 12.23 -0.29
N CYS A 78 -4.64 12.42 0.25
CA CYS A 78 -3.54 13.03 -0.48
C CYS A 78 -3.03 12.18 -1.65
N ILE A 79 -3.09 10.86 -1.54
CA ILE A 79 -2.64 9.92 -2.58
C ILE A 79 -3.82 9.50 -3.46
N ASN A 80 -4.97 9.22 -2.83
CA ASN A 80 -6.22 8.86 -3.49
C ASN A 80 -6.05 7.86 -4.65
N ALA A 81 -5.46 6.70 -4.34
CA ALA A 81 -5.26 5.63 -5.33
C ALA A 81 -6.60 5.12 -5.87
N LYS A 82 -6.66 4.82 -7.17
CA LYS A 82 -7.83 4.30 -7.89
C LYS A 82 -7.64 2.82 -8.26
N GLU A 83 -8.73 2.18 -8.66
CA GLU A 83 -8.70 0.81 -9.17
C GLU A 83 -7.79 0.70 -10.41
N GLY A 84 -6.95 -0.32 -10.44
CA GLY A 84 -5.96 -0.58 -11.50
C GLY A 84 -4.61 0.09 -11.29
N ASP A 85 -4.44 0.99 -10.32
CA ASP A 85 -3.16 1.63 -10.06
C ASP A 85 -2.17 0.66 -9.39
N ARG A 86 -0.90 0.73 -9.79
CA ARG A 86 0.23 0.06 -9.13
C ARG A 86 0.70 0.92 -7.96
N VAL A 87 0.60 0.38 -6.77
CA VAL A 87 0.86 1.09 -5.52
C VAL A 87 1.96 0.44 -4.71
N VAL A 88 2.64 1.25 -3.92
CA VAL A 88 3.57 0.82 -2.90
C VAL A 88 2.93 0.99 -1.53
N ILE A 89 2.96 -0.07 -0.75
CA ILE A 89 2.37 -0.15 0.56
C ILE A 89 3.46 -0.37 1.59
N TYR A 90 3.30 0.27 2.75
CA TYR A 90 4.07 0.03 3.95
C TYR A 90 3.24 -0.62 5.04
N GLU A 91 3.89 -1.42 5.86
CA GLU A 91 3.34 -1.89 7.12
C GLU A 91 3.29 -0.73 8.15
N CYS A 92 2.23 -0.72 8.95
CA CYS A 92 2.05 0.26 10.02
C CYS A 92 1.50 -0.42 11.28
N ARG A 93 1.26 0.37 12.34
CA ARG A 93 0.46 -0.13 13.46
C ARG A 93 -0.95 -0.52 12.97
N PRO A 94 -1.62 -1.50 13.59
CA PRO A 94 -3.01 -1.81 13.24
C PRO A 94 -3.90 -0.55 13.36
N LEU A 95 -4.55 -0.19 12.25
CA LEU A 95 -5.52 0.92 12.19
C LEU A 95 -6.95 0.43 12.41
N ALA A 96 -7.23 -0.79 11.94
CA ALA A 96 -8.49 -1.49 12.12
C ALA A 96 -8.24 -3.00 12.19
N LYS A 97 -9.31 -3.81 12.29
CA LYS A 97 -9.22 -5.27 12.37
C LYS A 97 -8.45 -5.90 11.20
N THR A 98 -8.63 -5.37 9.99
CA THR A 98 -8.01 -5.89 8.76
C THR A 98 -6.98 -4.94 8.14
N VAL A 99 -6.92 -3.68 8.60
CA VAL A 99 -6.07 -2.64 8.02
C VAL A 99 -4.87 -2.43 8.93
N ALA A 100 -3.73 -2.98 8.51
CA ALA A 100 -2.42 -2.82 9.17
C ALA A 100 -1.35 -2.27 8.21
N HIS A 101 -1.80 -1.72 7.08
CA HIS A 101 -0.95 -1.28 5.99
C HIS A 101 -1.43 0.06 5.45
N VAL A 102 -0.53 0.86 4.88
CA VAL A 102 -0.83 2.19 4.31
C VAL A 102 -0.18 2.36 2.95
N ILE A 103 -0.92 2.96 2.02
CA ILE A 103 -0.39 3.31 0.70
C ILE A 103 0.51 4.54 0.84
N VAL A 104 1.72 4.46 0.29
CA VAL A 104 2.73 5.53 0.37
C VAL A 104 2.95 6.19 -0.99
N GLY A 105 2.78 5.47 -2.09
CA GLY A 105 2.95 6.04 -3.43
C GLY A 105 2.31 5.23 -4.54
N ILE A 106 2.12 5.88 -5.68
CA ILE A 106 1.65 5.29 -6.94
C ILE A 106 2.82 5.26 -7.91
N LEU A 107 3.10 4.10 -8.50
CA LEU A 107 4.17 3.91 -9.48
C LEU A 107 3.69 4.14 -10.93
N GLY A 108 2.40 3.93 -11.18
CA GLY A 108 1.79 4.04 -12.51
C GLY A 108 0.52 3.19 -12.63
N ARG A 109 -0.10 3.16 -13.80
CA ARG A 109 -1.17 2.22 -14.17
C ARG A 109 -0.59 1.07 -14.97
#